data_AF-A0A3N4GUZ4-F1
#
_entry.id   AF-A0A3N4GUZ4-F1
#
_cell.length_a   1.000
_cell.length_b   1.000
_cell.length_c   1.000
_cell.angle_alpha   90.00
_cell.angle_beta   90.00
_cell.angle_gamma   90.00
#
_symmetry.space_group_name_H-M   'P 1'
#
loop_
_entity.id
_entity.type
_entity.pdbx_description
1 polymer ?
#
loop_
_entity_poly.entity_id
_entity_poly.type
_entity_poly.pdbx_seq_one_letter_code
_entity_poly.pdbx_strand_id
1 'polypeptide(L)'
;MHFDEVIKNRSFEVFKHYLGQFYKSGTIEQKEKISNPFILPRKQVTPSFNVFRALDGQFIYNDYATGDTGDCVTLTMKLGNFRTRREAKAHIRYVLLTPQPKKFNPYE
;
A
#
# COMPACT_ATOMS: atom_id res chain seq x y z
N MET A 1 20.99 -0.58 -11.11
CA MET A 1 19.64 -1.07 -10.77
C MET A 1 18.64 -0.01 -11.20
N HIS A 2 17.67 -0.36 -12.05
CA HIS A 2 16.66 0.59 -12.51
C HIS A 2 15.69 0.89 -11.34
N PHE A 3 15.26 2.14 -11.15
CA PHE A 3 14.43 2.51 -9.99
C PHE A 3 13.12 1.72 -9.90
N ASP A 4 12.60 1.27 -11.04
CA ASP A 4 11.41 0.42 -11.12
C ASP A 4 11.60 -0.95 -10.48
N GLU A 5 12.80 -1.51 -10.56
CA GLU A 5 13.16 -2.78 -9.92
C GLU A 5 13.24 -2.63 -8.40
N VAL A 6 13.74 -1.48 -7.93
CA VAL A 6 13.73 -1.13 -6.49
C VAL A 6 12.30 -1.05 -5.96
N ILE A 7 11.41 -0.37 -6.68
CA ILE A 7 9.99 -0.27 -6.30
C ILE A 7 9.34 -1.65 -6.28
N LYS A 8 9.60 -2.49 -7.28
CA LYS A 8 9.06 -3.85 -7.33
C LYS A 8 9.50 -4.66 -6.10
N ASN A 9 10.80 -4.66 -5.80
CA ASN A 9 11.38 -5.43 -4.69
C ASN A 9 10.98 -4.89 -3.31
N ARG A 10 10.73 -3.59 -3.19
CA ARG A 10 10.30 -2.92 -1.93
C ARG A 10 8.81 -2.59 -1.91
N SER A 11 8.01 -3.18 -2.80
CA SER A 11 6.58 -2.90 -2.94
C SER A 11 5.80 -3.12 -1.63
N PHE A 12 6.17 -4.13 -0.87
CA PHE A 12 5.62 -4.40 0.47
C PHE A 12 5.72 -3.21 1.42
N GLU A 13 6.88 -2.56 1.47
CA GLU A 13 7.13 -1.42 2.36
C GLU A 13 6.24 -0.23 2.01
N VAL A 14 6.04 0.01 0.70
CA VAL A 14 5.14 1.06 0.21
C VAL A 14 3.70 0.77 0.63
N PHE A 15 3.20 -0.45 0.42
CA PHE A 15 1.86 -0.81 0.88
C PHE A 15 1.74 -0.69 2.40
N LYS A 16 2.75 -1.13 3.15
CA LYS A 16 2.73 -1.07 4.62
C LYS A 16 2.67 0.37 5.12
N HIS A 17 3.40 1.29 4.49
CA HIS A 17 3.36 2.71 4.83
C HIS A 17 1.94 3.29 4.74
N TYR A 18 1.23 3.01 3.64
CA TYR A 18 -0.12 3.56 3.46
C TYR A 18 -1.21 2.79 4.20
N LEU A 19 -1.11 1.47 4.22
CA LEU A 19 -2.20 0.60 4.61
C LEU A 19 -2.04 -0.03 5.98
N GLY A 20 -0.84 0.01 6.57
CA GLY A 20 -0.53 -0.70 7.82
C GLY A 20 -1.53 -0.39 8.93
N GLN A 21 -1.98 0.86 9.04
CA GLN A 21 -2.98 1.28 10.04
C GLN A 21 -4.34 0.60 9.94
N PHE A 22 -4.69 0.02 8.78
CA PHE A 22 -5.97 -0.68 8.60
C PHE A 22 -5.90 -2.17 9.01
N TYR A 23 -4.70 -2.71 9.22
CA TYR A 23 -4.48 -4.08 9.68
C TYR A 23 -4.32 -4.09 11.20
N LYS A 24 -4.88 -5.10 11.87
CA LYS A 24 -4.86 -5.19 13.34
C LYS A 24 -3.45 -5.25 13.92
N SER A 25 -2.54 -5.96 13.26
CA SER A 25 -1.13 -6.06 13.66
C SER A 25 -0.31 -4.80 13.28
N GLY A 26 -0.88 -3.90 12.50
CA GLY A 26 -0.17 -2.76 11.90
C GLY A 26 0.78 -3.17 10.78
N THR A 27 0.67 -4.38 10.24
CA THR A 27 1.38 -4.86 9.06
C THR A 27 0.43 -5.63 8.15
N ILE A 28 0.76 -5.73 6.88
CA ILE A 28 -0.08 -6.44 5.91
C ILE A 28 -0.05 -7.93 6.21
N GLU A 29 -1.24 -8.50 6.40
CA GLU A 29 -1.44 -9.93 6.55
C GLU A 29 -2.08 -10.48 5.28
N GLN A 30 -1.48 -11.52 4.70
CA GLN A 30 -2.04 -12.14 3.51
C GLN A 30 -3.45 -12.68 3.82
N LYS A 31 -4.38 -12.45 2.90
CA LYS A 31 -5.80 -12.86 2.97
C LYS A 31 -6.66 -12.04 3.95
N GLU A 32 -6.09 -11.08 4.69
CA GLU A 32 -6.88 -10.11 5.45
C GLU A 32 -7.45 -9.05 4.49
N LYS A 33 -8.77 -8.85 4.55
CA LYS A 33 -9.44 -7.79 3.79
C LYS A 33 -9.59 -6.55 4.67
N ILE A 34 -9.20 -5.40 4.14
CA ILE A 34 -9.43 -4.09 4.74
C ILE A 34 -10.52 -3.33 3.96
N SER A 35 -11.02 -2.23 4.54
CA SER A 35 -11.86 -1.31 3.79
C SER A 35 -11.05 -0.68 2.66
N ASN A 36 -11.67 -0.46 1.50
CA ASN A 36 -11.04 0.20 0.38
C ASN A 36 -10.55 1.61 0.82
N PRO A 37 -9.24 1.88 0.73
CA PRO A 37 -8.65 3.12 1.22
C PRO A 37 -9.01 4.33 0.34
N PHE A 38 -9.54 4.13 -0.87
CA PHE A 38 -9.87 5.20 -1.81
C PHE A 38 -11.21 5.89 -1.54
N ILE A 39 -12.05 5.31 -0.68
CA ILE A 39 -13.42 5.80 -0.40
C ILE A 39 -13.56 6.38 1.02
N LEU A 40 -12.46 6.57 1.73
CA LEU A 40 -12.46 7.23 3.03
C LEU A 40 -13.06 8.64 2.93
N PRO A 41 -13.82 9.10 3.95
CA PRO A 41 -14.03 8.48 5.26
C PRO A 41 -15.17 7.43 5.30
N ARG A 42 -15.79 7.09 4.15
CA ARG A 42 -16.91 6.15 4.14
C ARG A 42 -16.42 4.75 4.49
N LYS A 43 -16.82 4.25 5.66
CA LYS A 43 -16.52 2.89 6.10
C LYS A 43 -17.41 1.90 5.34
N GLN A 44 -16.81 0.88 4.74
CA GLN A 44 -17.57 -0.24 4.18
C GLN A 44 -18.07 -1.14 5.31
N VAL A 45 -19.30 -1.64 5.17
CA VAL A 45 -19.84 -2.69 6.06
C VAL A 45 -19.03 -3.98 5.91
N THR A 46 -18.67 -4.32 4.67
CA THR A 46 -17.88 -5.51 4.35
C THR A 46 -16.54 -5.09 3.72
N PRO A 47 -15.40 -5.31 4.38
CA PRO A 47 -14.08 -5.12 3.81
C PRO A 47 -13.88 -5.92 2.51
N SER A 48 -13.37 -5.26 1.47
CA SER A 48 -13.24 -5.85 0.13
C SER A 48 -11.84 -5.74 -0.46
N PHE A 49 -10.94 -4.96 0.15
CA PHE A 49 -9.62 -4.66 -0.38
C PHE A 49 -8.57 -5.57 0.25
N ASN A 50 -7.75 -6.24 -0.57
CA ASN A 50 -6.69 -7.15 -0.11
C ASN A 50 -5.37 -6.84 -0.82
N VAL A 51 -4.25 -7.06 -0.12
CA VAL A 51 -2.89 -6.98 -0.68
C VAL A 51 -2.22 -8.33 -0.58
N PHE A 52 -1.61 -8.78 -1.67
CA PHE A 52 -0.96 -10.09 -1.74
C PHE A 52 0.26 -10.05 -2.64
N ARG A 53 1.14 -11.06 -2.47
CA ARG A 53 2.33 -11.22 -3.30
C ARG A 53 1.98 -11.98 -4.57
N ALA A 54 2.23 -11.37 -5.72
CA ALA A 54 2.11 -12.00 -7.03
C ALA A 54 3.26 -13.01 -7.27
N LEU A 55 3.10 -13.84 -8.30
CA LEU A 55 4.06 -14.89 -8.67
C LEU A 55 5.45 -14.33 -9.00
N ASP A 56 5.51 -13.12 -9.54
CA ASP A 56 6.74 -12.42 -9.90
C ASP A 56 7.44 -11.74 -8.71
N GLY A 57 6.91 -11.94 -7.50
CA GLY A 57 7.43 -11.44 -6.24
C GLY A 57 6.94 -10.04 -5.84
N GLN A 58 6.27 -9.31 -6.75
CA GLN A 58 5.71 -7.98 -6.46
C GLN A 58 4.46 -8.09 -5.59
N PHE A 59 4.24 -7.13 -4.69
CA PHE A 59 2.93 -6.99 -4.05
C PHE A 59 1.96 -6.22 -4.94
N ILE A 60 0.71 -6.68 -4.97
CA ILE A 60 -0.40 -6.04 -5.69
C ILE A 60 -1.64 -6.00 -4.78
N TYR A 61 -2.55 -5.10 -5.09
CA TYR A 61 -3.87 -5.06 -4.46
C TYR A 61 -4.97 -5.56 -5.40
N ASN A 62 -6.05 -6.01 -4.78
CA ASN A 62 -7.31 -6.30 -5.44
C ASN A 62 -8.47 -5.84 -4.53
N ASP A 63 -9.40 -5.08 -5.08
CA ASP A 63 -10.67 -4.74 -4.46
C ASP A 63 -11.80 -5.59 -5.06
N TYR A 64 -12.26 -6.58 -4.28
CA TYR A 64 -13.29 -7.51 -4.73
C TYR A 64 -14.67 -6.87 -4.93
N ALA A 65 -14.91 -5.66 -4.39
CA ALA A 65 -16.18 -4.97 -4.58
C ALA A 65 -16.27 -4.23 -5.92
N THR A 66 -15.14 -3.71 -6.41
CA THR A 66 -15.08 -2.89 -7.64
C THR A 66 -14.39 -3.60 -8.80
N GLY A 67 -13.64 -4.67 -8.53
CA GLY A 67 -12.76 -5.32 -9.49
C GLY A 67 -11.45 -4.56 -9.73
N ASP A 68 -11.22 -3.48 -8.99
CA ASP A 68 -10.03 -2.63 -9.15
C ASP A 68 -8.77 -3.31 -8.62
N THR A 69 -7.72 -3.29 -9.43
CA THR A 69 -6.45 -3.95 -9.13
C THR A 69 -5.27 -3.08 -9.54
N GLY A 70 -4.16 -3.18 -8.81
CA GLY A 70 -2.96 -2.46 -9.16
C GLY A 70 -1.77 -2.74 -8.26
N ASP A 71 -0.63 -2.17 -8.64
CA ASP A 71 0.60 -2.20 -7.87
C ASP A 71 0.70 -1.04 -6.86
N CYS A 72 1.79 -1.01 -6.10
CA CYS A 72 2.05 0.07 -5.13
C CYS A 72 2.13 1.46 -5.79
N VAL A 73 2.56 1.57 -7.05
CA VAL A 73 2.57 2.83 -7.80
C VAL A 73 1.13 3.30 -8.06
N THR A 74 0.26 2.40 -8.49
CA THR A 74 -1.16 2.69 -8.72
C THR A 74 -1.85 3.09 -7.42
N LEU A 75 -1.55 2.41 -6.31
CA LEU A 75 -2.02 2.79 -4.98
C LEU A 75 -1.57 4.22 -4.63
N THR A 76 -0.27 4.51 -4.76
CA THR A 76 0.28 5.84 -4.45
C THR A 76 -0.35 6.93 -5.33
N MET A 77 -0.58 6.65 -6.61
CA MET A 77 -1.28 7.59 -7.50
C MET A 77 -2.67 7.95 -6.97
N LYS A 78 -3.46 6.94 -6.61
CA LYS A 78 -4.83 7.14 -6.15
C LYS A 78 -4.90 7.84 -4.79
N LEU A 79 -4.06 7.45 -3.83
CA LEU A 79 -4.04 8.07 -2.50
C LEU A 79 -3.45 9.48 -2.51
N GLY A 80 -2.40 9.72 -3.31
CA GLY A 80 -1.73 11.01 -3.41
C GLY A 80 -2.29 11.94 -4.48
N ASN A 81 -3.32 11.51 -5.21
CA ASN A 81 -3.89 12.23 -6.36
C ASN A 81 -2.84 12.65 -7.42
N PHE A 82 -1.87 11.78 -7.68
CA PHE A 82 -0.84 12.02 -8.70
C PHE A 82 -1.38 11.71 -10.10
N ARG A 83 -1.15 12.62 -11.05
CA ARG A 83 -1.65 12.48 -12.43
C ARG A 83 -0.82 11.50 -13.24
N THR A 84 0.45 11.34 -12.90
CA THR A 84 1.38 10.48 -13.64
C THR A 84 2.06 9.45 -12.74
N ARG A 85 2.40 8.29 -13.31
CA ARG A 85 3.24 7.29 -12.63
C ARG A 85 4.60 7.86 -12.24
N ARG A 86 5.13 8.83 -13.00
CA ARG A 86 6.41 9.49 -12.70
C ARG A 86 6.36 10.26 -11.38
N GLU A 87 5.29 11.03 -11.16
CA GLU A 87 5.06 11.75 -9.89
C GLU A 87 4.93 10.78 -8.71
N ALA A 88 4.12 9.73 -8.87
CA ALA A 88 3.96 8.72 -7.83
C ALA A 88 5.27 8.00 -7.51
N LYS A 89 6.08 7.65 -8.53
CA LYS A 89 7.42 7.07 -8.34
C LYS A 89 8.34 8.02 -7.58
N ALA A 90 8.34 9.32 -7.90
CA ALA A 90 9.12 10.31 -7.17
C ALA A 90 8.72 10.38 -5.70
N HIS A 91 7.41 10.31 -5.41
CA HIS A 91 6.91 10.27 -4.03
C HIS A 91 7.25 8.95 -3.31
N ILE A 92 7.16 7.81 -3.99
CA ILE A 92 7.58 6.51 -3.44
C ILE A 92 9.06 6.54 -3.02
N ARG A 93 9.91 7.25 -3.78
CA ARG A 93 11.31 7.43 -3.39
C ARG A 93 11.42 8.08 -2.02
N TYR A 94 10.63 9.11 -1.75
CA TYR A 94 10.58 9.76 -0.44
C TYR A 94 10.08 8.80 0.66
N VAL A 95 8.99 8.07 0.40
CA VAL A 95 8.44 7.06 1.33
C VAL A 95 9.47 6.00 1.71
N LEU A 96 10.25 5.51 0.74
CA LEU A 96 11.25 4.46 0.94
C LEU A 96 12.56 4.95 1.60
N LEU A 97 12.79 6.27 1.61
CA LEU A 97 13.96 6.91 2.24
C LEU A 97 13.65 7.48 3.63
N THR A 98 12.37 7.69 3.93
CA THR A 98 11.95 8.25 5.22
C THR A 98 11.88 7.13 6.26
N PRO A 99 12.58 7.25 7.40
CA PRO A 99 12.43 6.31 8.50
C PRO A 99 10.96 6.26 8.94
N GLN A 100 10.37 5.07 8.96
CA GLN A 100 9.03 4.93 9.53
C GLN A 100 9.11 5.31 11.02
N PRO A 101 8.18 6.14 11.55
CA PRO A 101 8.18 6.45 12.96
C PRO A 101 8.13 5.13 13.73
N LYS A 102 9.08 4.94 14.67
CA LYS A 102 8.99 3.82 15.61
C LYS A 102 7.62 3.92 16.27
N LYS A 103 6.84 2.83 16.23
CA LYS A 103 5.61 2.78 17.03
C LYS A 103 6.02 3.13 18.46
N PHE A 104 5.44 4.18 19.02
CA PHE A 104 5.65 4.52 20.42
C PHE A 104 5.22 3.29 21.24
N ASN A 105 6.18 2.65 21.90
CA ASN A 105 5.91 1.61 22.85
C ASN A 105 5.85 2.29 24.23
N PRO A 106 4.66 2.41 24.86
CA PRO A 106 4.55 3.03 26.18
C PRO A 106 5.16 2.17 27.30
N TYR A 107 5.72 1.00 26.97
CA TYR A 107 6.30 0.04 27.90
C TYR A 107 7.79 -0.26 27.63
N GLU A 108 8.46 0.50 26.74
CA GLU A 108 9.92 0.53 26.58
C GLU A 108 10.56 1.70 27.33
#